data_AF-A0A821QFN8-F1
#
_entry.id   AF-A0A821QFN8-F1
#
_cell.length_a   1.000
_cell.length_b   1.000
_cell.length_c   1.000
_cell.angle_alpha   90.00
_cell.angle_beta   90.00
_cell.angle_gamma   90.00
#
_symmetry.space_group_name_H-M   'P 1'
#
loop_
_entity.id
_entity.type
_entity.pdbx_description
1 polymer ?
#
loop_
_entity_poly.entity_id
_entity_poly.type
_entity_poly.pdbx_seq_one_letter_code
_entity_poly.pdbx_strand_id
1 'polypeptide(L)' 'MSFMQEMETTSMEARQLHSSQKEAMKKLAEFAGEANELDIDEWLFDLNNLFSLMKLKDETRILGTMGKVTGSTLRW' A
#
# COMPACT_ATOMS: atom_id res chain seq x y z
N MET A 1 12.35 -22.28 -24.07
CA MET A 1 10.93 -21.91 -23.97
C MET A 1 10.62 -20.91 -25.08
N SER A 2 9.37 -20.84 -25.54
CA SER A 2 8.97 -19.87 -26.58
C SER A 2 8.82 -18.48 -25.96
N PHE A 3 9.21 -17.43 -26.69
CA PHE A 3 9.07 -16.03 -26.28
C PHE A 3 7.63 -15.65 -25.87
N MET A 4 6.63 -16.25 -26.52
CA MET A 4 5.21 -16.08 -26.15
C MET A 4 4.89 -16.62 -24.75
N GLN A 5 5.54 -17.70 -24.35
CA GLN A 5 5.33 -18.36 -23.06
C GLN A 5 5.99 -17.57 -21.90
N GLU A 6 7.09 -16.89 -22.18
CA GLU A 6 7.77 -15.97 -21.23
C GLU A 6 6.97 -14.67 -21.01
N MET A 7 6.34 -14.12 -22.05
CA MET A 7 5.44 -12.96 -21.92
C MET A 7 4.17 -13.27 -21.12
N GLU A 8 3.57 -14.44 -21.34
CA GLU A 8 2.37 -14.85 -20.59
C GLU A 8 2.66 -15.07 -19.11
N THR A 9 3.80 -15.69 -18.77
CA THR A 9 4.22 -15.91 -17.39
C THR A 9 4.52 -14.59 -16.66
N THR A 10 5.29 -13.69 -17.26
CA THR A 10 5.53 -12.35 -16.70
C THR A 10 4.23 -11.53 -16.56
N SER A 11 3.29 -11.66 -17.51
CA SER A 11 1.98 -11.01 -17.40
C SER A 11 1.12 -11.59 -16.28
N MET A 12 1.17 -12.89 -16.02
CA MET A 12 0.42 -13.52 -14.93
C MET A 12 1.01 -13.15 -13.57
N GLU A 13 2.34 -13.17 -13.45
CA GLU A 13 3.06 -12.75 -12.24
C GLU A 13 2.78 -11.28 -11.90
N ALA A 14 2.79 -10.39 -12.88
CA ALA A 14 2.46 -8.98 -12.68
C ALA A 14 1.03 -8.78 -12.15
N ARG A 15 0.05 -9.54 -12.66
CA ARG A 15 -1.34 -9.49 -12.18
C ARG A 15 -1.48 -10.05 -10.76
N GLN A 16 -0.78 -11.13 -10.44
CA GLN A 16 -0.79 -11.72 -9.10
C GLN A 16 -0.14 -10.76 -8.08
N LEU A 17 1.02 -10.20 -8.40
CA LEU A 17 1.67 -9.15 -7.60
C LEU A 17 0.72 -7.99 -7.33
N HIS A 18 0.06 -7.46 -8.37
CA HIS A 18 -0.90 -6.36 -8.22
C HIS A 18 -2.10 -6.74 -7.32
N SER A 19 -2.58 -7.98 -7.39
CA SER A 19 -3.66 -8.48 -6.51
C SER A 19 -3.21 -8.54 -5.05
N SER A 20 -2.03 -9.12 -4.78
CA SER A 20 -1.48 -9.22 -3.42
C SER A 20 -1.19 -7.85 -2.81
N GLN A 21 -0.70 -6.91 -3.60
CA GLN A 21 -0.49 -5.52 -3.20
C GLN A 21 -1.81 -4.84 -2.78
N LYS A 22 -2.86 -5.01 -3.58
CA LYS A 22 -4.19 -4.47 -3.29
C LYS A 22 -4.78 -5.06 -2.00
N GLU A 23 -4.60 -6.35 -1.76
CA GLU A 23 -5.05 -6.99 -0.50
C GLU A 23 -4.24 -6.54 0.71
N ALA A 24 -2.92 -6.39 0.58
CA ALA A 24 -2.09 -5.88 1.65
C ALA A 24 -2.47 -4.45 2.04
N MET A 25 -2.77 -3.59 1.05
CA MET A 25 -3.31 -2.25 1.32
C MET A 25 -4.63 -2.29 2.07
N LYS A 26 -5.54 -3.25 1.82
CA LYS A 26 -6.80 -3.34 2.58
C LYS A 26 -6.60 -3.66 4.06
N LYS A 27 -5.58 -4.44 4.39
CA LYS A 27 -5.30 -4.88 5.77
C LYS A 27 -4.71 -3.78 6.66
N LEU A 28 -4.14 -2.74 6.06
CA LEU A 28 -3.59 -1.62 6.80
C LEU A 28 -4.72 -0.81 7.45
N ALA A 29 -4.59 -0.52 8.74
CA ALA A 29 -5.58 0.21 9.53
C ALA A 29 -5.79 1.63 8.97
N GLU A 30 -6.99 2.16 9.16
CA GLU A 30 -7.31 3.56 8.87
C GLU A 30 -6.97 4.43 10.08
N PHE A 31 -6.57 5.67 9.82
CA PHE A 31 -6.17 6.62 10.86
C PHE A 31 -7.13 7.82 10.90
N ALA A 32 -7.82 8.00 12.04
CA ALA A 32 -8.85 9.01 12.23
C ALA A 32 -8.45 10.19 13.13
N GLY A 33 -7.27 10.14 13.76
CA GLY A 33 -6.71 11.21 14.59
C GLY A 33 -6.86 11.06 16.10
N GLU A 34 -7.58 10.04 16.56
CA GLU A 34 -7.76 9.73 17.99
C GLU A 34 -6.85 8.59 18.42
N ALA A 35 -5.53 8.80 18.34
CA ALA A 35 -4.53 7.81 18.75
C ALA A 35 -3.41 8.46 19.56
N ASN A 36 -2.73 7.67 20.39
CA ASN A 36 -1.56 8.16 21.11
C ASN A 36 -0.31 8.16 20.19
N GLU A 37 0.78 8.78 20.64
CA GLU A 37 2.02 8.91 19.84
C GLU A 37 2.58 7.56 19.37
N LEU A 38 2.54 6.54 20.23
CA LEU A 38 3.03 5.20 19.90
C LEU A 38 2.19 4.55 18.78
N ASP A 39 0.87 4.69 18.85
CA ASP A 39 -0.05 4.16 17.84
C ASP A 39 0.17 4.84 16.47
N ILE A 40 0.49 6.14 16.48
CA ILE A 40 0.78 6.92 15.27
C ILE A 40 2.09 6.41 14.64
N ASP A 41 3.14 6.24 15.45
CA ASP A 41 4.44 5.77 14.98
C ASP A 41 4.35 4.34 14.41
N GLU A 42 3.61 3.45 15.07
CA GLU A 42 3.38 2.08 14.58
C GLU A 42 2.64 2.10 13.23
N TRP A 43 1.59 2.90 13.12
CA TRP A 43 0.85 3.05 11.86
C TRP A 43 1.72 3.60 10.72
N LEU A 44 2.55 4.61 10.99
CA LEU A 44 3.49 5.18 10.02
C LEU A 44 4.58 4.17 9.60
N PHE A 45 5.05 3.36 10.55
CA PHE A 45 6.03 2.31 10.29
C PHE A 45 5.46 1.24 9.36
N ASP A 46 4.28 0.72 9.66
CA ASP A 46 3.60 -0.28 8.83
C ASP A 46 3.31 0.23 7.42
N LEU A 47 2.83 1.47 7.31
CA LEU A 47 2.54 2.12 6.04
C LEU A 47 3.81 2.24 5.18
N ASN A 48 4.91 2.71 5.77
CA ASN A 48 6.18 2.88 5.05
C ASN A 48 6.81 1.54 4.65
N ASN A 49 6.74 0.53 5.51
CA ASN A 49 7.22 -0.81 5.18
C ASN A 49 6.44 -1.40 4.02
N LEU A 50 5.11 -1.30 4.07
CA LEU A 50 4.26 -1.80 3.00
C LEU A 50 4.58 -1.09 1.67
N PHE A 51 4.68 0.24 1.67
CA PHE A 51 5.02 1.01 0.47
C PHE A 51 6.40 0.68 -0.10
N SER A 52 7.38 0.43 0.77
CA SER A 52 8.73 0.02 0.37
C SER A 52 8.74 -1.36 -0.28
N LEU A 53 8.01 -2.33 0.30
CA LEU A 53 7.85 -3.67 -0.28
C LEU A 53 7.17 -3.63 -1.65
N MET A 54 6.20 -2.73 -1.82
CA MET A 54 5.50 -2.52 -3.08
C MET A 54 6.30 -1.68 -4.10
N LYS A 55 7.45 -1.12 -3.70
CA LYS A 55 8.30 -0.24 -4.51
C LYS A 55 7.50 0.92 -5.13
N LEU A 56 6.56 1.49 -4.35
CA LEU A 56 5.72 2.59 -4.82
C LEU A 56 6.55 3.86 -4.99
N LYS A 57 6.22 4.63 -6.04
CA LYS A 57 6.73 5.99 -6.22
C LYS A 57 6.04 6.94 -5.25
N ASP A 58 6.69 8.06 -4.93
CA ASP A 58 6.21 8.99 -3.92
C ASP A 58 4.78 9.50 -4.17
N GLU A 59 4.42 9.81 -5.42
CA GLU A 59 3.05 10.19 -5.78
C GLU A 59 2.01 9.12 -5.38
N THR A 60 2.31 7.85 -5.63
CA THR A 60 1.43 6.73 -5.27
C THR A 60 1.40 6.51 -3.76
N ARG A 61 2.52 6.75 -3.06
CA ARG A 61 2.58 6.70 -1.59
C ARG A 61 1.68 7.77 -0.99
N ILE A 62 1.74 9.01 -1.48
CA ILE A 62 0.89 10.11 -1.04
C ILE A 62 -0.59 9.75 -1.20
N LEU A 63 -0.99 9.31 -2.40
CA LEU A 63 -2.39 8.89 -2.65
C LEU A 63 -2.81 7.72 -1.77
N GLY A 64 -1.91 6.75 -1.56
CA GLY A 64 -2.14 5.61 -0.68
C GLY A 64 -2.35 6.02 0.77
N THR A 65 -1.54 6.95 1.28
CA THR A 65 -1.69 7.52 2.62
C THR A 65 -3.03 8.24 2.75
N MET A 66 -3.37 9.12 1.80
CA MET A 66 -4.64 9.86 1.82
C MET A 66 -5.85 8.93 1.82
N GLY A 67 -5.78 7.78 1.13
CA GLY A 67 -6.83 6.77 1.14
C GLY A 67 -6.96 5.99 2.47
N LYS A 68 -6.03 6.18 3.41
CA LYS A 68 -6.03 5.56 4.74
C LYS A 68 -6.29 6.53 5.88
N VAL A 69 -6.30 7.83 5.59
CA VAL A 69 -6.69 8.86 6.54
C VAL A 69 -8.20 9.05 6.48
N THR A 70 -8.85 9.05 7.63
CA THR A 70 -10.30 9.24 7.76
C THR A 70 -10.60 10.25 8.88
N GLY A 71 -11.88 10.45 9.20
CA GLY A 71 -12.28 11.23 10.38
C GLY A 71 -11.83 12.70 10.36
N SER A 72 -11.38 13.18 11.52
CA SER A 72 -10.94 14.57 11.70
C SER A 72 -9.59 14.84 11.04
N THR A 73 -8.70 13.85 11.00
CA THR A 73 -7.40 13.96 10.32
C THR A 73 -7.54 14.19 8.82
N LEU A 74 -8.55 13.61 8.15
CA LEU A 74 -8.76 13.83 6.72
C LEU A 74 -9.09 15.29 6.37
N ARG A 75 -9.63 16.05 7.34
CA ARG A 75 -10.00 17.46 7.16
C ARG A 75 -8.85 18.41 7.47
N TRP A 76 -7.82 17.92 8.14
CA TRP A 76 -6.63 18.66 8.52
C TRP A 76 -5.66 18.74 7.34
#